data_AF-A0A5C2S2M9-F1
#
_entry.id   AF-A0A5C2S2M9-F1
#
_cell.length_a   1.000
_cell.length_b   1.000
_cell.length_c   1.000
_cell.angle_alpha   90.00
_cell.angle_beta   90.00
_cell.angle_gamma   90.00
#
_symmetry.space_group_name_H-M   'P 1'
#
loop_
_entity.id
_entity.type
_entity.pdbx_description
1 polymer ?
#
loop_
_entity_poly.entity_id
_entity_poly.type
_entity_poly.pdbx_seq_one_letter_code
_entity_poly.pdbx_strand_id
1 'polypeptide(L)'
;MVLASLPIRHPRVYLSVAPIVALGALSSTPSLTPLILLLGVLRLQTSHVIPRREWGIAATQVLLVSLAVTVVHAGPSLHALSTPLTSILVLVLLSSVTTSITGFVLTVTYFAERRIHTSWQRATMFPAIWATAWAAVEYCSPIGQLTTWSPIVQLGGYAWLRPYGGQVAINWVVAAWAVVLADVVGAWIMGTDNDVERDVRPPLISFASDDRLAGTTDGSTPPRKTRSTRRTLLFAGLLLTLAAPSYVMSDMPPPVSSPDVTPFGVACALPYPQRNGVLTGTPSLKDYVAESKSLQAHAKIVLWPESAVHFESSDDREEAFKRMSAHVDNGTYWAIGFDEVVQADSPDGVWKFGMRRNGLVMLGWEGVVYEYYKRHLVPIAESFSMTPANEKPSIFTLQLRHPRTYTAPKWAPAPNHTRPIDLTASICLDFSTSASFAGLPSRPALILAPARTWHTSVGLAMWEQAKARAEETGSMVLWCDGGEGGVSGIAGRGMHAFRQVGPGSWTQTVSIPWPFDSRRTVFSLAGTSAALAVVWSIMGMGWMAGGVTSLLEDRERGAGGLARMSQRIQGAVGRIWRMRLRERSGEQQLLIDHSDD
;
A
#
# COMPACT_ATOMS: atom_id res chain seq x y z
N MET A 1 26.46 -25.21 24.73
CA MET A 1 26.81 -25.27 23.29
C MET A 1 25.69 -24.58 22.53
N VAL A 2 26.02 -23.52 21.80
CA VAL A 2 25.19 -22.30 21.78
C VAL A 2 24.51 -22.13 20.42
N LEU A 3 23.19 -22.32 20.35
CA LEU A 3 22.34 -22.05 19.18
C LEU A 3 22.57 -20.62 18.62
N ALA A 4 22.96 -19.66 19.45
CA ALA A 4 23.28 -18.29 19.04
C ALA A 4 24.55 -18.16 18.18
N SER A 5 25.48 -19.12 18.24
CA SER A 5 26.74 -19.08 17.44
C SER A 5 26.59 -19.64 16.01
N LEU A 6 25.51 -20.39 15.76
CA LEU A 6 25.26 -21.09 14.50
C LEU A 6 25.12 -20.14 13.29
N PRO A 7 24.44 -18.98 13.38
CA PRO A 7 24.29 -18.06 12.25
C PRO A 7 25.59 -17.33 11.88
N ILE A 8 26.49 -17.12 12.85
CA ILE A 8 27.81 -16.50 12.61
C ILE A 8 28.74 -17.51 11.91
N ARG A 9 28.69 -18.78 12.35
CA ARG A 9 29.52 -19.86 11.80
C ARG A 9 29.00 -20.38 10.46
N HIS A 10 27.69 -20.33 10.23
CA HIS A 10 27.03 -20.85 9.03
C HIS A 10 26.06 -19.82 8.43
N PRO A 11 26.55 -18.83 7.64
CA PRO A 11 25.68 -17.85 6.99
C PRO A 11 24.70 -18.45 5.99
N ARG A 12 24.92 -19.71 5.60
CA ARG A 12 24.00 -20.49 4.76
C ARG A 12 22.65 -20.76 5.44
N VAL A 13 22.51 -20.58 6.75
CA VAL A 13 21.20 -20.71 7.44
C VAL A 13 20.19 -19.72 6.86
N TYR A 14 20.61 -18.51 6.50
CA TYR A 14 19.72 -17.50 5.91
C TYR A 14 19.17 -17.93 4.55
N LEU A 15 19.94 -18.70 3.75
CA LEU A 15 19.50 -19.28 2.48
C LEU A 15 18.31 -20.22 2.63
N SER A 16 18.14 -20.86 3.79
CA SER A 16 17.01 -21.74 4.06
C SER A 16 15.86 -21.01 4.76
N VAL A 17 16.17 -20.14 5.72
CA VAL A 17 15.14 -19.46 6.53
C VAL A 17 14.34 -18.45 5.72
N ALA A 18 14.98 -17.61 4.93
CA ALA A 18 14.26 -16.54 4.23
C ALA A 18 13.25 -17.06 3.18
N PRO A 19 13.54 -18.08 2.35
CA PRO A 19 12.53 -18.65 1.45
C PRO A 19 11.34 -19.29 2.19
N ILE A 20 11.57 -19.94 3.34
CA ILE A 20 10.50 -20.51 4.16
C ILE A 20 9.59 -19.40 4.70
N VAL A 21 10.17 -18.33 5.24
CA VAL A 21 9.38 -17.19 5.74
C VAL A 21 8.68 -16.46 4.59
N ALA A 22 9.31 -16.40 3.40
CA ALA A 22 8.71 -15.81 2.20
C ALA A 22 7.42 -16.50 1.77
N LEU A 23 7.28 -17.82 1.99
CA LEU A 23 6.03 -18.54 1.69
C LEU A 23 4.81 -17.95 2.42
N GLY A 24 4.99 -17.47 3.65
CA GLY A 24 3.92 -16.81 4.41
C GLY A 24 3.85 -15.30 4.18
N ALA A 25 5.01 -14.65 4.11
CA ALA A 25 5.12 -13.20 4.01
C ALA A 25 4.68 -12.62 2.67
N LEU A 26 4.87 -13.37 1.58
CA LEU A 26 4.59 -12.95 0.21
C LEU A 26 3.46 -13.79 -0.38
N SER A 27 2.45 -14.07 0.43
CA SER A 27 1.18 -14.65 -0.04
C SER A 27 0.32 -13.59 -0.74
N SER A 28 -0.79 -14.01 -1.35
CA SER A 28 -1.72 -13.11 -2.05
C SER A 28 -2.28 -12.00 -1.15
N THR A 29 -2.32 -12.22 0.17
CA THR A 29 -2.70 -11.23 1.18
C THR A 29 -1.55 -11.10 2.20
N PRO A 30 -0.48 -10.37 1.87
CA PRO A 30 0.68 -10.25 2.74
C PRO A 30 0.30 -9.62 4.09
N SER A 31 0.71 -10.26 5.19
CA SER A 31 0.45 -9.81 6.55
C SER A 31 1.67 -9.09 7.15
N LEU A 32 1.40 -8.20 8.12
CA LEU A 32 2.43 -7.37 8.76
C LEU A 32 3.56 -8.21 9.38
N THR A 33 3.22 -9.17 10.25
CA THR A 33 4.22 -9.89 11.07
C THR A 33 5.17 -10.77 10.25
N PRO A 34 4.69 -11.66 9.35
CA PRO A 34 5.60 -12.48 8.55
C PRO A 34 6.51 -11.65 7.66
N LEU A 35 6.03 -10.50 7.17
CA LEU A 35 6.84 -9.58 6.38
C LEU A 35 7.93 -8.88 7.22
N ILE A 36 7.63 -8.48 8.46
CA ILE A 36 8.66 -8.01 9.41
C ILE A 36 9.75 -9.06 9.58
N LEU A 37 9.37 -10.33 9.79
CA LEU A 37 10.32 -11.43 9.95
C LEU A 37 11.19 -11.61 8.70
N LEU A 38 10.58 -11.65 7.51
CA LEU A 38 11.31 -11.80 6.25
C LEU A 38 12.32 -10.67 6.05
N LEU A 39 11.89 -9.42 6.22
CA LEU A 39 12.76 -8.25 6.04
C LEU A 39 13.87 -8.20 7.09
N GLY A 40 13.59 -8.59 8.32
CA GLY A 40 14.61 -8.71 9.38
C GLY A 40 15.68 -9.74 9.02
N VAL A 41 15.27 -10.92 8.54
CA VAL A 41 16.18 -12.00 8.10
C VAL A 41 17.03 -11.55 6.90
N LEU A 42 16.40 -10.98 5.87
CA LEU A 42 17.11 -10.49 4.69
C LEU A 42 18.10 -9.36 5.03
N ARG A 43 17.71 -8.44 5.91
CA ARG A 43 18.59 -7.36 6.39
C ARG A 43 19.81 -7.92 7.13
N LEU A 44 19.61 -8.88 8.03
CA LEU A 44 20.71 -9.59 8.72
C LEU A 44 21.65 -10.25 7.71
N GLN A 45 21.10 -10.95 6.72
CA GLN A 45 21.89 -11.58 5.66
C GLN A 45 22.67 -10.56 4.83
N THR A 46 22.05 -9.45 4.43
CA THR A 46 22.72 -8.37 3.67
C THR A 46 23.91 -7.80 4.45
N SER A 47 23.75 -7.60 5.77
CA SER A 47 24.84 -7.11 6.63
C SER A 47 26.03 -8.08 6.71
N HIS A 48 25.81 -9.36 6.41
CA HIS A 48 26.83 -10.40 6.40
C HIS A 48 27.49 -10.58 5.03
N VAL A 49 26.67 -10.61 3.97
CA VAL A 49 27.11 -10.92 2.59
C VAL A 49 27.92 -9.77 1.99
N ILE A 50 27.48 -8.51 2.15
CA ILE A 50 28.14 -7.36 1.51
C ILE A 50 29.59 -7.16 1.98
N PRO A 51 29.91 -7.14 3.29
CA PRO A 51 31.31 -7.00 3.72
C PRO A 51 32.22 -8.11 3.19
N ARG A 52 31.71 -9.33 3.07
CA ARG A 52 32.46 -10.50 2.58
C ARG A 52 32.54 -10.60 1.06
N ARG A 53 31.81 -9.74 0.33
CA ARG A 53 31.71 -9.75 -1.14
C ARG A 53 31.21 -11.09 -1.69
N GLU A 54 30.38 -11.80 -0.93
CA GLU A 54 29.81 -13.11 -1.31
C GLU A 54 28.59 -12.95 -2.22
N TRP A 55 28.74 -12.25 -3.35
CA TRP A 55 27.63 -11.90 -4.25
C TRP A 55 26.87 -13.13 -4.78
N GLY A 56 27.54 -14.27 -4.92
CA GLY A 56 26.89 -15.54 -5.28
C GLY A 56 25.79 -15.94 -4.29
N ILE A 57 26.03 -15.76 -2.98
CA ILE A 57 25.03 -16.06 -1.93
C ILE A 57 23.84 -15.10 -2.03
N ALA A 58 24.08 -13.81 -2.30
CA ALA A 58 23.00 -12.84 -2.52
C ALA A 58 22.16 -13.21 -3.75
N ALA A 59 22.79 -13.59 -4.88
CA ALA A 59 22.09 -14.02 -6.08
C ALA A 59 21.27 -15.30 -5.84
N THR A 60 21.85 -16.29 -5.14
CA THR A 60 21.11 -17.50 -4.74
C THR A 60 19.93 -17.17 -3.84
N GLN A 61 20.07 -16.23 -2.90
CA GLN A 61 18.97 -15.79 -2.05
C GLN A 61 17.81 -15.19 -2.86
N VAL A 62 18.11 -14.28 -3.78
CA VAL A 62 17.12 -13.67 -4.67
C VAL A 62 16.38 -14.74 -5.47
N LEU A 63 17.11 -15.71 -6.02
CA LEU A 63 16.52 -16.83 -6.75
C LEU A 63 15.59 -17.68 -5.87
N LEU A 64 16.04 -18.08 -4.68
CA LEU A 64 15.27 -18.93 -3.79
C LEU A 64 14.01 -18.23 -3.25
N VAL A 65 14.09 -16.93 -2.94
CA VAL A 65 12.90 -16.17 -2.52
C VAL A 65 11.95 -15.98 -3.70
N SER A 66 12.46 -15.69 -4.91
CA SER A 66 11.62 -15.61 -6.12
C SER A 66 10.89 -16.92 -6.40
N LEU A 67 11.57 -18.05 -6.19
CA LEU A 67 10.95 -19.38 -6.31
C LEU A 67 9.86 -19.58 -5.25
N ALA A 68 10.09 -19.18 -4.00
CA ALA A 68 9.08 -19.26 -2.95
C ALA A 68 7.83 -18.43 -3.28
N VAL A 69 8.00 -17.20 -3.79
CA VAL A 69 6.89 -16.37 -4.29
C VAL A 69 6.16 -17.07 -5.43
N THR A 70 6.91 -17.61 -6.40
CA THR A 70 6.34 -18.36 -7.53
C THR A 70 5.48 -19.53 -7.05
N VAL A 71 5.94 -20.28 -6.04
CA VAL A 71 5.18 -21.42 -5.47
C VAL A 71 3.86 -20.96 -4.87
N VAL A 72 3.87 -19.88 -4.08
CA VAL A 72 2.65 -19.39 -3.41
C VAL A 72 1.63 -18.82 -4.40
N HIS A 73 2.10 -18.25 -5.51
CA HIS A 73 1.26 -17.67 -6.54
C HIS A 73 0.98 -18.62 -7.72
N ALA A 74 1.50 -19.85 -7.71
CA ALA A 74 1.33 -20.79 -8.82
C ALA A 74 -0.16 -21.07 -9.11
N GLY A 75 -0.95 -21.36 -8.07
CA GLY A 75 -2.39 -21.62 -8.19
C GLY A 75 -3.16 -20.53 -8.96
N PRO A 76 -3.19 -19.27 -8.47
CA PRO A 76 -3.88 -18.20 -9.19
C PRO A 76 -3.27 -17.87 -10.55
N SER A 77 -1.96 -18.12 -10.76
CA SER A 77 -1.34 -17.84 -12.05
C SER A 77 -1.68 -18.86 -13.13
N LEU A 78 -1.88 -20.14 -12.79
CA LEU A 78 -2.17 -21.19 -13.80
C LEU A 78 -3.41 -20.90 -14.67
N HIS A 79 -4.37 -20.15 -14.12
CA HIS A 79 -5.62 -19.78 -14.79
C HIS A 79 -5.68 -18.32 -15.25
N ALA A 80 -4.59 -17.57 -15.12
CA ALA A 80 -4.57 -16.14 -15.43
C ALA A 80 -4.44 -15.85 -16.93
N LEU A 81 -3.68 -16.67 -17.69
CA LEU A 81 -3.51 -16.52 -19.14
C LEU A 81 -3.99 -17.76 -19.88
N SER A 82 -4.11 -17.62 -21.20
CA SER A 82 -4.54 -18.71 -22.11
C SER A 82 -3.64 -19.94 -22.09
N THR A 83 -2.37 -19.81 -21.68
CA THR A 83 -1.47 -20.96 -21.52
C THR A 83 -0.84 -20.99 -20.11
N PRO A 84 -0.81 -22.16 -19.44
CA PRO A 84 -0.19 -22.29 -18.12
C PRO A 84 1.32 -21.97 -18.14
N LEU A 85 2.02 -22.33 -19.21
CA LEU A 85 3.46 -22.09 -19.34
C LEU A 85 3.80 -20.60 -19.38
N THR A 86 3.08 -19.81 -20.20
CA THR A 86 3.30 -18.35 -20.23
C THR A 86 2.99 -17.73 -18.88
N SER A 87 1.95 -18.20 -18.19
CA SER A 87 1.59 -17.72 -16.86
C SER A 87 2.69 -17.96 -15.82
N ILE A 88 3.27 -19.16 -15.78
CA ILE A 88 4.39 -19.49 -14.88
C ILE A 88 5.63 -18.67 -15.24
N LEU A 89 5.96 -18.52 -16.53
CA LEU A 89 7.12 -17.72 -16.95
C LEU A 89 6.97 -16.24 -16.55
N VAL A 90 5.79 -15.66 -16.78
CA VAL A 90 5.48 -14.29 -16.36
C VAL A 90 5.56 -14.17 -14.84
N LEU A 91 5.02 -15.14 -14.09
CA LEU A 91 5.10 -15.15 -12.63
C LEU A 91 6.55 -15.21 -12.11
N VAL A 92 7.39 -16.08 -12.68
CA VAL A 92 8.82 -16.17 -12.33
C VAL A 92 9.53 -14.85 -12.63
N LEU A 93 9.25 -14.23 -13.78
CA LEU A 93 9.83 -12.94 -14.15
C LEU A 93 9.41 -11.83 -13.17
N LEU A 94 8.12 -11.70 -12.87
CA LEU A 94 7.61 -10.70 -11.93
C LEU A 94 8.16 -10.92 -10.52
N SER A 95 8.25 -12.18 -10.07
CA SER A 95 8.82 -12.55 -8.77
C SER A 95 10.31 -12.20 -8.71
N SER A 96 11.06 -12.47 -9.78
CA SER A 96 12.47 -12.13 -9.90
C SER A 96 12.71 -10.62 -9.89
N VAL A 97 11.90 -9.85 -10.62
CA VAL A 97 12.00 -8.38 -10.67
C VAL A 97 11.72 -7.78 -9.29
N THR A 98 10.62 -8.15 -8.64
CA THR A 98 10.24 -7.60 -7.31
C THR A 98 11.24 -7.98 -6.22
N THR A 99 11.77 -9.22 -6.26
CA THR A 99 12.81 -9.67 -5.33
C THR A 99 14.14 -8.96 -5.60
N SER A 100 14.48 -8.68 -6.86
CA SER A 100 15.68 -7.92 -7.24
C SER A 100 15.60 -6.47 -6.77
N ILE A 101 14.44 -5.82 -6.89
CA ILE A 101 14.18 -4.48 -6.34
C ILE A 101 14.42 -4.49 -4.82
N THR A 102 13.89 -5.50 -4.12
CA THR A 102 14.11 -5.67 -2.68
C THR A 102 15.59 -5.81 -2.32
N GLY A 103 16.32 -6.68 -3.04
CA GLY A 103 17.76 -6.85 -2.85
C GLY A 103 18.55 -5.57 -3.10
N PHE A 104 18.16 -4.80 -4.13
CA PHE A 104 18.74 -3.49 -4.43
C PHE A 104 18.47 -2.49 -3.28
N VAL A 105 17.24 -2.39 -2.79
CA VAL A 105 16.87 -1.49 -1.68
C VAL A 105 17.67 -1.82 -0.42
N LEU A 106 17.80 -3.10 -0.06
CA LEU A 106 18.61 -3.54 1.08
C LEU A 106 20.09 -3.17 0.90
N THR A 107 20.62 -3.33 -0.31
CA THR A 107 22.01 -3.00 -0.65
C THR A 107 22.27 -1.49 -0.55
N VAL A 108 21.42 -0.67 -1.17
CA VAL A 108 21.52 0.81 -1.10
C VAL A 108 21.44 1.28 0.34
N THR A 109 20.50 0.74 1.09
CA THR A 109 20.33 1.03 2.53
C THR A 109 21.60 0.73 3.30
N TYR A 110 22.19 -0.46 3.12
CA TYR A 110 23.42 -0.85 3.81
C TYR A 110 24.56 0.15 3.55
N PHE A 111 24.75 0.59 2.30
CA PHE A 111 25.76 1.59 1.97
C PHE A 111 25.43 2.99 2.50
N ALA A 112 24.15 3.39 2.47
CA ALA A 112 23.70 4.66 3.03
C ALA A 112 23.93 4.73 4.54
N GLU A 113 23.56 3.68 5.28
CA GLU A 113 23.70 3.58 6.74
C GLU A 113 25.16 3.70 7.21
N ARG A 114 26.12 3.25 6.39
CA ARG A 114 27.57 3.40 6.66
C ARG A 114 28.06 4.84 6.58
N ARG A 115 27.42 5.68 5.77
CA ARG A 115 27.78 7.11 5.63
C ARG A 115 27.14 7.99 6.72
N ILE A 116 26.19 7.45 7.47
CA ILE A 116 25.43 8.19 8.48
C ILE A 116 26.09 8.05 9.86
N HIS A 117 26.34 9.20 10.49
CA HIS A 117 26.95 9.28 11.81
C HIS A 117 25.94 9.21 12.96
N THR A 118 24.69 9.65 12.75
CA THR A 118 23.68 9.65 13.83
C THR A 118 22.93 8.33 13.87
N SER A 119 22.72 7.79 15.08
CA SER A 119 22.03 6.50 15.26
C SER A 119 20.56 6.55 14.88
N TRP A 120 19.90 7.68 15.13
CA TRP A 120 18.49 7.87 14.75
C TRP A 120 18.31 7.73 13.25
N GLN A 121 19.12 8.44 12.47
CA GLN A 121 19.06 8.38 11.02
C GLN A 121 19.38 7.01 10.49
N ARG A 122 20.35 6.31 11.09
CA ARG A 122 20.65 4.94 10.70
C ARG A 122 19.43 4.03 10.88
N ALA A 123 18.72 4.15 12.01
CA ALA A 123 17.52 3.34 12.28
C ALA A 123 16.34 3.69 11.36
N THR A 124 16.19 4.96 10.97
CA THR A 124 15.07 5.42 10.12
C THR A 124 15.37 5.43 8.62
N MET A 125 16.63 5.24 8.20
CA MET A 125 17.04 5.27 6.79
C MET A 125 16.41 4.12 6.00
N PHE A 126 16.48 2.89 6.50
CA PHE A 126 15.84 1.75 5.85
C PHE A 126 14.33 1.92 5.69
N PRO A 127 13.56 2.27 6.74
CA PRO A 127 12.14 2.59 6.60
C PRO A 127 11.83 3.63 5.54
N ALA A 128 12.63 4.70 5.44
CA ALA A 128 12.42 5.76 4.46
C ALA A 128 12.68 5.30 3.02
N ILE A 129 13.80 4.60 2.79
CA ILE A 129 14.12 4.04 1.46
C ILE A 129 13.09 2.97 1.08
N TRP A 130 12.69 2.11 2.01
CA TRP A 130 11.69 1.05 1.77
C TRP A 130 10.33 1.63 1.36
N ALA A 131 9.81 2.58 2.13
CA ALA A 131 8.55 3.23 1.81
C ALA A 131 8.61 3.96 0.46
N THR A 132 9.73 4.63 0.16
CA THR A 132 9.94 5.32 -1.13
C THR A 132 10.00 4.34 -2.30
N ALA A 133 10.71 3.22 -2.16
CA ALA A 133 10.85 2.23 -3.21
C ALA A 133 9.50 1.63 -3.60
N TRP A 134 8.68 1.24 -2.62
CA TRP A 134 7.36 0.66 -2.91
C TRP A 134 6.34 1.68 -3.39
N ALA A 135 6.41 2.93 -2.93
CA ALA A 135 5.63 4.02 -3.52
C ALA A 135 6.00 4.27 -4.99
N ALA A 136 7.30 4.17 -5.33
CA ALA A 136 7.77 4.30 -6.71
C ALA A 136 7.34 3.08 -7.56
N VAL A 137 7.42 1.86 -7.02
CA VAL A 137 6.92 0.67 -7.72
C VAL A 137 5.43 0.77 -7.98
N GLU A 138 4.63 1.17 -6.99
CA GLU A 138 3.20 1.38 -7.19
C GLU A 138 2.91 2.41 -8.29
N TYR A 139 3.63 3.53 -8.31
CA TYR A 139 3.46 4.58 -9.31
C TYR A 139 3.83 4.11 -10.73
N CYS A 140 4.89 3.32 -10.86
CA CYS A 140 5.39 2.87 -12.16
C CYS A 140 4.77 1.55 -12.64
N SER A 141 4.15 0.76 -11.75
CA SER A 141 3.62 -0.57 -12.06
C SER A 141 2.16 -0.49 -12.49
N PRO A 142 1.79 -1.10 -13.63
CA PRO A 142 0.39 -1.17 -14.05
C PRO A 142 -0.45 -2.10 -13.15
N ILE A 143 0.19 -2.92 -12.31
CA ILE A 143 -0.47 -3.81 -11.33
C ILE A 143 -0.60 -3.13 -9.94
N GLY A 144 -0.06 -1.91 -9.79
CA GLY A 144 -0.09 -1.16 -8.53
C GLY A 144 0.51 -1.94 -7.36
N GLN A 145 -0.23 -2.04 -6.26
CA GLN A 145 0.20 -2.63 -4.99
C GLN A 145 0.12 -4.17 -4.92
N LEU A 146 -0.49 -4.87 -5.87
CA LEU A 146 -0.75 -6.31 -5.76
C LEU A 146 0.51 -7.19 -5.74
N THR A 147 1.58 -6.75 -6.39
CA THR A 147 2.87 -7.46 -6.44
C THR A 147 3.93 -6.83 -5.52
N THR A 148 3.51 -5.93 -4.63
CA THR A 148 4.43 -5.21 -3.75
C THR A 148 4.70 -5.99 -2.47
N TRP A 149 5.89 -5.82 -1.89
CA TRP A 149 6.20 -6.36 -0.56
C TRP A 149 5.69 -5.41 0.52
N SER A 150 4.39 -5.14 0.47
CA SER A 150 3.69 -4.23 1.36
C SER A 150 2.62 -5.02 2.10
N PRO A 151 2.53 -4.96 3.44
CA PRO A 151 1.52 -5.71 4.15
C PRO A 151 0.17 -5.02 3.99
N ILE A 152 -0.88 -5.81 3.79
CA ILE A 152 -2.24 -5.32 3.59
C ILE A 152 -3.24 -5.82 4.63
N VAL A 153 -3.00 -7.00 5.19
CA VAL A 153 -3.82 -7.58 6.27
C VAL A 153 -3.07 -7.59 7.59
N GLN A 154 -3.82 -7.77 8.67
CA GLN A 154 -3.28 -7.93 10.03
C GLN A 154 -2.36 -6.77 10.45
N LEU A 155 -2.73 -5.54 10.08
CA LEU A 155 -1.99 -4.33 10.45
C LEU A 155 -2.05 -4.05 11.97
N GLY A 156 -2.98 -4.69 12.68
CA GLY A 156 -3.13 -4.59 14.12
C GLY A 156 -3.25 -3.13 14.57
N GLY A 157 -2.42 -2.74 15.53
CA GLY A 157 -2.43 -1.39 16.10
C GLY A 157 -1.98 -0.27 15.16
N TYR A 158 -1.61 -0.57 13.91
CA TYR A 158 -1.19 0.41 12.91
C TYR A 158 -2.26 0.71 11.85
N ALA A 159 -3.41 0.04 11.88
CA ALA A 159 -4.48 0.26 10.91
C ALA A 159 -4.93 1.73 10.83
N TRP A 160 -4.92 2.44 11.98
CA TRP A 160 -5.29 3.85 12.08
C TRP A 160 -4.40 4.79 11.24
N LEU A 161 -3.22 4.35 10.79
CA LEU A 161 -2.33 5.16 9.94
C LEU A 161 -2.84 5.31 8.50
N ARG A 162 -3.75 4.44 8.04
CA ARG A 162 -4.24 4.45 6.64
C ARG A 162 -4.86 5.79 6.23
N PRO A 163 -5.81 6.39 6.99
CA PRO A 163 -6.33 7.72 6.67
C PRO A 163 -5.29 8.86 6.67
N TYR A 164 -4.12 8.68 7.31
CA TYR A 164 -3.12 9.74 7.47
C TYR A 164 -1.96 9.66 6.49
N GLY A 165 -1.40 8.47 6.29
CA GLY A 165 -0.24 8.26 5.42
C GLY A 165 -0.40 7.11 4.43
N GLY A 166 -1.59 6.51 4.35
CA GLY A 166 -1.90 5.39 3.46
C GLY A 166 -0.93 4.24 3.58
N GLN A 167 -0.75 3.51 2.47
CA GLN A 167 0.18 2.39 2.41
C GLN A 167 1.65 2.80 2.65
N VAL A 168 2.04 4.06 2.39
CA VAL A 168 3.40 4.57 2.64
C VAL A 168 3.76 4.50 4.12
N ALA A 169 2.86 4.93 5.00
CA ALA A 169 3.08 4.86 6.45
C ALA A 169 3.17 3.42 6.94
N ILE A 170 2.34 2.53 6.40
CA ILE A 170 2.37 1.09 6.72
C ILE A 170 3.69 0.44 6.29
N ASN A 171 4.18 0.76 5.09
CA ASN A 171 5.47 0.29 4.60
C ASN A 171 6.62 0.82 5.46
N TRP A 172 6.55 2.07 5.92
CA TRP A 172 7.52 2.60 6.87
C TRP A 172 7.53 1.81 8.17
N VAL A 173 6.36 1.51 8.75
CA VAL A 173 6.24 0.76 10.00
C VAL A 173 6.78 -0.67 9.87
N VAL A 174 6.46 -1.38 8.78
CA VAL A 174 6.94 -2.77 8.59
C VAL A 174 8.47 -2.82 8.52
N ALA A 175 9.07 -1.87 7.81
CA ALA A 175 10.51 -1.76 7.72
C ALA A 175 11.14 -1.32 9.05
N ALA A 176 10.49 -0.44 9.81
CA ALA A 176 10.96 0.01 11.11
C ALA A 176 11.03 -1.14 12.12
N TRP A 177 10.00 -1.98 12.16
CA TRP A 177 10.03 -3.21 12.97
C TRP A 177 11.09 -4.20 12.49
N ALA A 178 11.31 -4.31 11.17
CA ALA A 178 12.38 -5.15 10.63
C ALA A 178 13.77 -4.67 11.08
N VAL A 179 14.01 -3.36 11.20
CA VAL A 179 15.24 -2.81 11.81
C VAL A 179 15.36 -3.24 13.26
N VAL A 180 14.31 -3.04 14.06
CA VAL A 180 14.31 -3.43 15.49
C VAL A 180 14.62 -4.91 15.65
N LEU A 181 13.95 -5.76 14.87
CA LEU A 181 14.16 -7.20 14.90
C LEU A 181 15.59 -7.58 14.51
N ALA A 182 16.10 -7.02 13.40
CA ALA A 182 17.45 -7.29 12.96
C ALA A 182 18.51 -6.84 13.99
N ASP A 183 18.31 -5.68 14.62
CA ASP A 183 19.23 -5.18 15.65
C ASP A 183 19.20 -6.05 16.91
N VAL A 184 18.01 -6.44 17.39
CA VAL A 184 17.85 -7.30 18.58
C VAL A 184 18.42 -8.69 18.34
N VAL A 185 18.06 -9.32 17.23
CA VAL A 185 18.54 -10.66 16.86
C VAL A 185 20.04 -10.62 16.56
N GLY A 186 20.53 -9.59 15.89
CA GLY A 186 21.95 -9.38 15.64
C GLY A 186 22.76 -9.24 16.93
N ALA A 187 22.28 -8.44 17.88
CA ALA A 187 22.90 -8.30 19.20
C ALA A 187 22.87 -9.61 20.00
N TRP A 188 21.78 -10.37 19.93
CA TRP A 188 21.67 -11.68 20.58
C TRP A 188 22.64 -12.72 19.97
N ILE A 189 22.76 -12.75 18.64
CA ILE A 189 23.66 -13.65 17.90
C ILE A 189 25.13 -13.33 18.17
N MET A 190 25.50 -12.04 18.20
CA MET A 190 26.88 -11.61 18.47
C MET A 190 27.33 -11.82 19.93
N GLY A 191 26.40 -12.12 20.83
CA GLY A 191 26.66 -12.25 22.27
C GLY A 191 26.77 -10.89 22.96
N THR A 192 26.52 -10.86 24.27
CA THR A 192 26.83 -9.69 25.09
C THR A 192 28.35 -9.62 25.28
N ASP A 193 28.99 -8.53 24.87
CA ASP A 193 30.45 -8.28 24.96
C ASP A 193 31.03 -8.54 26.39
N ASN A 194 30.19 -8.60 27.43
CA ASN A 194 30.55 -8.99 28.79
C ASN A 194 31.21 -10.39 28.88
N ASP A 195 30.90 -11.30 27.96
CA ASP A 195 31.50 -12.64 27.93
C ASP A 195 32.89 -12.63 27.27
N VAL A 196 33.16 -11.66 26.39
CA VAL A 196 34.48 -11.49 25.74
C VAL A 196 35.47 -10.81 26.69
N GLU A 197 34.99 -9.91 27.55
CA GLU A 197 35.83 -9.26 28.57
C GLU A 197 36.21 -10.21 29.73
N ARG A 198 35.37 -11.22 30.03
CA ARG A 198 35.70 -12.26 31.02
C ARG A 198 36.66 -13.34 30.53
N ASP A 199 36.84 -13.46 29.22
CA ASP A 199 37.74 -14.45 28.61
C ASP A 199 38.97 -13.79 27.97
N VAL A 200 39.32 -12.56 28.42
CA VAL A 200 40.65 -11.96 28.21
C VAL A 200 41.64 -12.78 29.01
N ARG A 201 42.02 -13.93 28.45
CA ARG A 201 43.30 -14.57 28.77
C ARG A 201 44.37 -13.49 28.66
N PRO A 202 45.30 -13.39 29.64
CA PRO A 202 46.41 -12.45 29.53
C PRO A 202 47.08 -12.65 28.17
N PRO A 203 47.44 -11.57 27.47
CA PRO A 203 48.07 -11.66 26.15
C PRO A 203 49.25 -12.63 26.24
N LEU A 204 49.24 -13.71 25.44
CA LEU A 204 50.29 -14.73 25.44
C LEU A 204 51.68 -14.20 25.04
N ILE A 205 51.78 -12.93 24.66
CA ILE A 205 53.02 -12.23 24.39
C ILE A 205 52.94 -10.87 25.07
N SER A 206 53.41 -10.79 26.33
CA SER A 206 53.77 -9.50 26.92
C SER A 206 55.08 -9.07 26.28
N PHE A 207 55.05 -8.12 25.35
CA PHE A 207 56.26 -7.41 25.00
C PHE A 207 56.68 -6.61 26.24
N ALA A 208 57.69 -7.12 26.95
CA ALA A 208 58.41 -6.36 27.96
C ALA A 208 59.20 -5.27 27.21
N SER A 209 58.55 -4.15 26.91
CA SER A 209 59.23 -2.93 26.54
C SER A 209 59.70 -2.27 27.83
N ASP A 210 60.92 -2.59 28.23
CA ASP A 210 61.75 -1.72 29.06
C ASP A 210 61.96 -0.43 28.27
N ASP A 211 61.12 0.58 28.53
CA ASP A 211 61.55 1.97 28.53
C ASP A 211 60.53 2.82 29.29
N ARG A 212 60.88 3.02 30.56
CA ARG A 212 60.33 4.08 31.41
C ARG A 212 60.79 5.42 30.86
N LEU A 213 59.87 6.22 30.34
CA LEU A 213 59.92 7.67 30.50
C LEU A 213 58.50 8.21 30.68
N ALA A 214 58.37 9.01 31.73
CA ALA A 214 57.14 9.47 32.30
C ALA A 214 56.38 10.44 31.38
N GLY A 215 55.06 10.43 31.52
CA GLY A 215 54.25 11.63 31.30
C GLY A 215 53.20 11.52 30.22
N THR A 216 52.18 10.70 30.45
CA THR A 216 50.76 11.08 30.41
C THR A 216 49.94 9.80 30.53
N THR A 217 49.25 9.63 31.65
CA THR A 217 48.15 8.69 31.78
C THR A 217 47.03 9.13 30.84
N ASP A 218 47.13 8.74 29.57
CA ASP A 218 46.00 8.69 28.66
C ASP A 218 45.05 7.65 29.24
N GLY A 219 44.04 8.15 29.95
CA GLY A 219 42.89 7.38 30.37
C GLY A 219 42.28 6.76 29.12
N SER A 220 42.63 5.50 28.86
CA SER A 220 42.01 4.65 27.86
C SER A 220 40.56 4.45 28.28
N THR A 221 39.73 5.43 27.94
CA THR A 221 38.29 5.38 28.15
C THR A 221 37.79 4.08 27.52
N PRO A 222 37.17 3.19 28.31
CA PRO A 222 36.73 1.90 27.81
C PRO A 222 35.78 2.10 26.60
N PRO A 223 35.84 1.24 25.58
CA PRO A 223 35.04 1.38 24.37
C PRO A 223 33.55 1.39 24.73
N ARG A 224 32.94 2.55 24.54
CA ARG A 224 31.57 2.92 24.94
C ARG A 224 30.51 2.19 24.09
N LYS A 225 30.40 0.86 24.20
CA LYS A 225 29.52 0.02 23.36
C LYS A 225 28.11 -0.25 23.91
N THR A 226 27.81 0.08 25.18
CA THR A 226 26.45 -0.06 25.77
C THR A 226 25.39 0.87 25.17
N ARG A 227 25.78 1.80 24.28
CA ARG A 227 24.87 2.78 23.68
C ARG A 227 23.96 2.22 22.59
N SER A 228 24.24 1.05 22.00
CA SER A 228 23.46 0.54 20.86
C SER A 228 22.09 -0.02 21.27
N THR A 229 22.05 -0.95 22.21
CA THR A 229 20.81 -1.65 22.64
C THR A 229 19.74 -0.71 23.19
N ARG A 230 20.15 0.28 24.00
CA ARG A 230 19.23 1.29 24.56
C ARG A 230 18.49 2.05 23.46
N ARG A 231 19.12 2.29 22.31
CA ARG A 231 18.53 3.05 21.20
C ARG A 231 17.53 2.23 20.42
N THR A 232 17.85 0.96 20.16
CA THR A 232 16.90 0.02 19.55
C THR A 232 15.66 -0.14 20.43
N LEU A 233 15.82 -0.20 21.76
CA LEU A 233 14.70 -0.22 22.70
C LEU A 233 13.88 1.08 22.69
N LEU A 234 14.52 2.25 22.57
CA LEU A 234 13.80 3.53 22.41
C LEU A 234 13.01 3.57 21.11
N PHE A 235 13.58 3.08 20.00
CA PHE A 235 12.88 3.03 18.72
C PHE A 235 11.71 2.03 18.75
N ALA A 236 11.91 0.86 19.35
CA ALA A 236 10.83 -0.10 19.62
C ALA A 236 9.73 0.52 20.50
N GLY A 237 10.12 1.23 21.56
CA GLY A 237 9.21 1.98 22.42
C GLY A 237 8.38 2.98 21.63
N LEU A 238 9.01 3.76 20.74
CA LEU A 238 8.30 4.68 19.85
C LEU A 238 7.30 3.95 18.94
N LEU A 239 7.70 2.84 18.33
CA LEU A 239 6.79 2.03 17.49
C LEU A 239 5.60 1.50 18.30
N LEU A 240 5.83 1.06 19.54
CA LEU A 240 4.76 0.65 20.44
C LEU A 240 3.84 1.82 20.80
N THR A 241 4.38 3.00 21.10
CA THR A 241 3.55 4.19 21.33
C THR A 241 2.74 4.61 20.09
N LEU A 242 3.29 4.40 18.89
CA LEU A 242 2.57 4.64 17.64
C LEU A 242 1.42 3.64 17.43
N ALA A 243 1.46 2.47 18.06
CA ALA A 243 0.33 1.54 18.06
C ALA A 243 -0.76 1.91 19.09
N ALA A 244 -0.48 2.79 20.05
CA ALA A 244 -1.39 3.10 21.16
C ALA A 244 -2.75 3.69 20.74
N PRO A 245 -2.87 4.56 19.72
CA PRO A 245 -4.16 5.12 19.31
C PRO A 245 -5.22 4.06 18.95
N SER A 246 -4.80 2.89 18.47
CA SER A 246 -5.71 1.79 18.12
C SER A 246 -6.54 1.25 19.29
N TYR A 247 -6.08 1.43 20.53
CA TYR A 247 -6.82 1.00 21.72
C TYR A 247 -7.90 1.99 22.15
N VAL A 248 -7.83 3.24 21.67
CA VAL A 248 -8.76 4.32 22.02
C VAL A 248 -9.71 4.63 20.86
N MET A 249 -9.25 4.43 19.62
CA MET A 249 -10.06 4.60 18.42
C MET A 249 -10.85 3.32 18.16
N SER A 250 -12.14 3.33 18.51
CA SER A 250 -13.05 2.23 18.15
C SER A 250 -13.46 2.37 16.68
N ASP A 251 -12.94 1.48 15.84
CA ASP A 251 -13.38 1.33 14.45
C ASP A 251 -14.57 0.37 14.36
N MET A 252 -15.55 0.47 15.26
CA MET A 252 -16.77 -0.34 15.14
C MET A 252 -17.85 0.44 14.39
N PRO A 253 -18.56 -0.19 13.43
CA PRO A 253 -19.62 0.49 12.72
C PRO A 253 -20.77 0.83 13.69
N PRO A 254 -21.37 2.02 13.60
CA PRO A 254 -22.51 2.36 14.45
C PRO A 254 -23.71 1.46 14.13
N PRO A 255 -24.62 1.22 15.10
CA PRO A 255 -25.79 0.39 14.84
C PRO A 255 -26.71 1.07 13.82
N VAL A 256 -27.28 0.28 12.91
CA VAL A 256 -28.15 0.75 11.81
C VAL A 256 -29.39 1.50 12.32
N SER A 257 -29.83 1.23 13.55
CA SER A 257 -30.96 1.88 14.21
C SER A 257 -30.61 3.14 15.01
N SER A 258 -29.36 3.62 14.97
CA SER A 258 -28.95 4.83 15.68
C SER A 258 -29.64 6.09 15.11
N PRO A 259 -30.01 7.09 15.94
CA PRO A 259 -30.57 8.35 15.45
C PRO A 259 -29.60 9.14 14.54
N ASP A 260 -28.30 8.98 14.77
CA ASP A 260 -27.23 9.71 14.06
C ASP A 260 -26.71 8.95 12.83
N VAL A 261 -27.50 8.01 12.31
CA VAL A 261 -27.18 7.30 11.07
C VAL A 261 -28.35 7.29 10.10
N THR A 262 -28.00 7.08 8.84
CA THR A 262 -28.89 6.86 7.71
C THR A 262 -28.80 5.39 7.34
N PRO A 263 -29.85 4.58 7.60
CA PRO A 263 -29.87 3.20 7.15
C PRO A 263 -29.91 3.16 5.63
N PHE A 264 -28.93 2.48 5.03
CA PHE A 264 -28.75 2.43 3.59
C PHE A 264 -28.65 0.98 3.11
N GLY A 265 -29.68 0.51 2.41
CA GLY A 265 -29.71 -0.85 1.86
C GLY A 265 -28.85 -0.95 0.61
N VAL A 266 -27.97 -1.95 0.54
CA VAL A 266 -27.18 -2.27 -0.64
C VAL A 266 -27.32 -3.76 -0.95
N ALA A 267 -27.10 -4.12 -2.21
CA ALA A 267 -27.12 -5.49 -2.67
C ALA A 267 -26.05 -5.73 -3.72
N CYS A 268 -25.64 -6.99 -3.83
CA CYS A 268 -24.82 -7.49 -4.92
C CYS A 268 -25.65 -8.56 -5.64
N ALA A 269 -25.94 -8.33 -6.92
CA ALA A 269 -26.70 -9.25 -7.75
C ALA A 269 -25.73 -10.24 -8.41
N LEU A 270 -25.80 -11.50 -8.00
CA LEU A 270 -25.00 -12.60 -8.53
C LEU A 270 -25.95 -13.78 -8.79
N PRO A 271 -26.70 -13.74 -9.90
CA PRO A 271 -27.66 -14.79 -10.23
C PRO A 271 -27.00 -16.16 -10.16
N TYR A 272 -27.66 -17.11 -9.51
CA TYR A 272 -27.10 -18.43 -9.31
C TYR A 272 -27.06 -19.20 -10.64
N PRO A 273 -25.92 -19.80 -11.03
CA PRO A 273 -25.75 -20.45 -12.34
C PRO A 273 -26.47 -21.80 -12.47
N GLN A 274 -27.30 -22.16 -11.48
CA GLN A 274 -28.14 -23.34 -11.52
C GLN A 274 -29.60 -22.95 -11.29
N ARG A 275 -30.49 -23.45 -12.13
CA ARG A 275 -31.93 -23.30 -11.97
C ARG A 275 -32.57 -24.67 -11.86
N ASN A 276 -33.22 -24.95 -10.73
CA ASN A 276 -33.84 -26.25 -10.44
C ASN A 276 -32.86 -27.43 -10.57
N GLY A 277 -31.61 -27.25 -10.15
CA GLY A 277 -30.55 -28.27 -10.24
C GLY A 277 -29.91 -28.45 -11.62
N VAL A 278 -30.35 -27.70 -12.64
CA VAL A 278 -29.76 -27.71 -13.98
C VAL A 278 -28.77 -26.56 -14.13
N LEU A 279 -27.57 -26.85 -14.59
CA LEU A 279 -26.54 -25.85 -14.88
C LEU A 279 -26.97 -25.02 -16.10
N THR A 280 -27.20 -23.72 -15.94
CA THR A 280 -27.67 -22.82 -17.02
C THR A 280 -26.55 -22.06 -17.71
N GLY A 281 -25.30 -22.20 -17.23
CA GLY A 281 -24.14 -21.49 -17.77
C GLY A 281 -23.98 -20.08 -17.20
N THR A 282 -23.33 -19.20 -17.95
CA THR A 282 -23.10 -17.79 -17.56
C THR A 282 -24.43 -17.03 -17.48
N PRO A 283 -24.70 -16.27 -16.40
CA PRO A 283 -25.95 -15.51 -16.27
C PRO A 283 -26.18 -14.55 -17.45
N SER A 284 -27.40 -14.55 -17.98
CA SER A 284 -27.80 -13.63 -19.05
C SER A 284 -28.28 -12.28 -18.48
N LEU A 285 -28.42 -11.27 -19.34
CA LEU A 285 -29.06 -9.98 -18.99
C LEU A 285 -30.41 -10.19 -18.29
N LYS A 286 -31.22 -11.15 -18.75
CA LYS A 286 -32.54 -11.43 -18.17
C LYS A 286 -32.44 -11.97 -16.75
N ASP A 287 -31.42 -12.77 -16.46
CA ASP A 287 -31.21 -13.33 -15.13
C ASP A 287 -30.82 -12.22 -14.14
N TYR A 288 -29.92 -11.31 -14.54
CA TYR A 288 -29.56 -10.15 -13.72
C TYR A 288 -30.74 -9.20 -13.49
N VAL A 289 -31.58 -8.95 -14.51
CA VAL A 289 -32.79 -8.12 -14.35
C VAL A 289 -33.79 -8.78 -13.39
N ALA A 290 -34.02 -10.08 -13.52
CA ALA A 290 -34.91 -10.82 -12.64
C ALA A 290 -34.41 -10.81 -11.19
N GLU A 291 -33.11 -11.01 -11.00
CA GLU A 291 -32.46 -10.97 -9.70
C GLU A 291 -32.52 -9.57 -9.08
N SER A 292 -32.26 -8.52 -9.86
CA SER A 292 -32.32 -7.14 -9.36
C SER A 292 -33.71 -6.73 -8.90
N LYS A 293 -34.76 -7.20 -9.59
CA LYS A 293 -36.16 -7.01 -9.17
C LYS A 293 -36.46 -7.67 -7.82
N SER A 294 -35.82 -8.80 -7.50
CA SER A 294 -36.00 -9.45 -6.19
C SER A 294 -35.28 -8.66 -5.08
N LEU A 295 -34.12 -8.08 -5.39
CA LEU A 295 -33.27 -7.36 -4.43
C LEU A 295 -33.73 -5.92 -4.15
N GLN A 296 -34.37 -5.24 -5.11
CA GLN A 296 -34.72 -3.81 -4.99
C GLN A 296 -35.72 -3.49 -3.86
N ALA A 297 -36.47 -4.49 -3.38
CA ALA A 297 -37.34 -4.34 -2.21
C ALA A 297 -36.54 -4.09 -0.91
N HIS A 298 -35.29 -4.55 -0.86
CA HIS A 298 -34.44 -4.54 0.35
C HIS A 298 -33.22 -3.62 0.21
N ALA A 299 -32.93 -3.13 -0.99
CA ALA A 299 -31.75 -2.33 -1.29
C ALA A 299 -32.08 -1.06 -2.08
N LYS A 300 -31.33 0.01 -1.80
CA LYS A 300 -31.33 1.27 -2.54
C LYS A 300 -30.36 1.26 -3.70
N ILE A 301 -29.29 0.48 -3.60
CA ILE A 301 -28.36 0.21 -4.70
C ILE A 301 -28.25 -1.30 -4.87
N VAL A 302 -28.46 -1.77 -6.09
CA VAL A 302 -28.16 -3.14 -6.51
C VAL A 302 -26.95 -3.08 -7.44
N LEU A 303 -25.81 -3.61 -7.01
CA LEU A 303 -24.58 -3.63 -7.79
C LEU A 303 -24.46 -4.97 -8.54
N TRP A 304 -24.18 -4.90 -9.83
CA TRP A 304 -23.83 -6.06 -10.66
C TRP A 304 -22.30 -6.14 -10.74
N PRO A 305 -21.74 -7.35 -10.91
CA PRO A 305 -20.30 -7.51 -11.02
C PRO A 305 -19.75 -6.91 -12.31
N GLU A 306 -18.43 -6.90 -12.42
CA GLU A 306 -17.73 -6.41 -13.61
C GLU A 306 -18.06 -7.27 -14.83
N SER A 307 -18.32 -6.61 -15.98
CA SER A 307 -18.70 -7.29 -17.23
C SER A 307 -19.84 -8.31 -17.03
N ALA A 308 -20.85 -7.94 -16.23
CA ALA A 308 -22.04 -8.76 -16.03
C ALA A 308 -22.83 -8.94 -17.33
N VAL A 309 -22.79 -7.92 -18.20
CA VAL A 309 -23.44 -7.90 -19.51
C VAL A 309 -22.50 -7.34 -20.56
N HIS A 310 -22.59 -7.89 -21.77
CA HIS A 310 -21.80 -7.49 -22.94
C HIS A 310 -22.72 -6.84 -23.97
N PHE A 311 -22.25 -5.74 -24.57
CA PHE A 311 -22.95 -5.03 -25.64
C PHE A 311 -22.07 -4.94 -26.89
N GLU A 312 -22.67 -5.16 -28.06
CA GLU A 312 -21.97 -5.08 -29.35
C GLU A 312 -21.83 -3.61 -29.84
N SER A 313 -22.63 -2.70 -29.26
CA SER A 313 -22.65 -1.29 -29.62
C SER A 313 -23.14 -0.39 -28.49
N SER A 314 -22.84 0.91 -28.58
CA SER A 314 -23.42 1.94 -27.71
C SER A 314 -24.94 2.01 -27.84
N ASP A 315 -25.46 1.81 -29.05
CA ASP A 315 -26.90 1.89 -29.34
C ASP A 315 -27.67 0.72 -28.70
N ASP A 316 -27.12 -0.50 -28.77
CA ASP A 316 -27.67 -1.70 -28.11
C ASP A 316 -27.66 -1.51 -26.59
N ARG A 317 -26.57 -0.97 -26.05
CA ARG A 317 -26.44 -0.58 -24.64
C ARG A 317 -27.53 0.41 -24.22
N GLU A 318 -27.70 1.50 -24.96
CA GLU A 318 -28.71 2.53 -24.65
C GLU A 318 -30.14 2.00 -24.75
N GLU A 319 -30.44 1.17 -25.75
CA GLU A 319 -31.74 0.53 -25.88
C GLU A 319 -32.01 -0.44 -24.70
N ALA A 320 -31.03 -1.25 -24.32
CA ALA A 320 -31.14 -2.14 -23.18
C ALA A 320 -31.36 -1.36 -21.87
N PHE A 321 -30.62 -0.27 -21.65
CA PHE A 321 -30.75 0.58 -20.47
C PHE A 321 -32.12 1.25 -20.41
N LYS A 322 -32.65 1.74 -21.54
CA LYS A 322 -34.00 2.30 -21.63
C LYS A 322 -35.09 1.28 -21.29
N ARG A 323 -34.91 0.01 -21.69
CA ARG A 323 -35.85 -1.07 -21.33
C ARG A 323 -35.73 -1.47 -19.86
N MET A 324 -34.53 -1.42 -19.28
CA MET A 324 -34.30 -1.75 -17.88
C MET A 324 -34.80 -0.66 -16.93
N SER A 325 -34.68 0.63 -17.28
CA SER A 325 -35.09 1.74 -16.39
C SER A 325 -36.58 1.68 -16.04
N ALA A 326 -37.42 1.18 -16.96
CA ALA A 326 -38.84 0.94 -16.74
C ALA A 326 -39.15 -0.07 -15.62
N HIS A 327 -38.15 -0.86 -15.20
CA HIS A 327 -38.27 -1.86 -14.14
C HIS A 327 -37.66 -1.43 -12.81
N VAL A 328 -36.94 -0.30 -12.79
CA VAL A 328 -36.28 0.22 -11.59
C VAL A 328 -37.31 0.98 -10.76
N ASP A 329 -37.48 0.59 -9.50
CA ASP A 329 -38.38 1.29 -8.59
C ASP A 329 -37.89 2.72 -8.30
N ASN A 330 -38.83 3.66 -8.15
CA ASN A 330 -38.50 5.05 -7.81
C ASN A 330 -37.73 5.12 -6.47
N GLY A 331 -36.52 5.69 -6.52
CA GLY A 331 -35.63 5.81 -5.38
C GLY A 331 -34.75 4.58 -5.11
N THR A 332 -34.71 3.63 -6.05
CA THR A 332 -33.72 2.55 -6.12
C THR A 332 -32.88 2.73 -7.38
N TYR A 333 -31.64 2.22 -7.35
CA TYR A 333 -30.68 2.34 -8.43
C TYR A 333 -30.03 0.99 -8.72
N TRP A 334 -29.88 0.65 -9.99
CA TRP A 334 -29.10 -0.51 -10.42
C TRP A 334 -27.77 -0.02 -10.97
N ALA A 335 -26.67 -0.39 -10.30
CA ALA A 335 -25.32 -0.13 -10.75
C ALA A 335 -24.84 -1.34 -11.56
N ILE A 336 -24.79 -1.21 -12.88
CA ILE A 336 -24.62 -2.30 -13.83
C ILE A 336 -23.18 -2.26 -14.36
N GLY A 337 -22.39 -3.28 -14.05
CA GLY A 337 -21.09 -3.50 -14.69
C GLY A 337 -21.28 -4.12 -16.07
N PHE A 338 -20.68 -3.53 -17.09
CA PHE A 338 -20.82 -3.96 -18.48
C PHE A 338 -19.52 -3.82 -19.23
N ASP A 339 -19.45 -4.42 -20.41
CA ASP A 339 -18.43 -4.12 -21.38
C ASP A 339 -19.04 -3.98 -22.77
N GLU A 340 -18.44 -3.13 -23.60
CA GLU A 340 -18.95 -2.86 -24.95
C GLU A 340 -17.83 -2.73 -25.97
N VAL A 341 -18.15 -3.01 -27.24
CA VAL A 341 -17.24 -2.80 -28.37
C VAL A 341 -17.31 -1.35 -28.84
N VAL A 342 -16.16 -0.70 -28.93
CA VAL A 342 -16.03 0.68 -29.41
C VAL A 342 -16.23 0.72 -30.93
N GLN A 343 -17.23 1.48 -31.39
CA GLN A 343 -17.60 1.59 -32.81
C GLN A 343 -16.96 2.78 -33.54
N ALA A 344 -16.30 3.69 -32.84
CA ALA A 344 -15.57 4.80 -33.44
C ALA A 344 -14.38 5.18 -32.57
N ASP A 345 -13.29 5.58 -33.19
CA ASP A 345 -12.14 6.13 -32.46
C ASP A 345 -12.57 7.39 -31.69
N SER A 346 -12.10 7.53 -30.46
CA SER A 346 -12.36 8.75 -29.71
C SER A 346 -11.49 9.91 -30.23
N PRO A 347 -11.95 11.17 -30.13
CA PRO A 347 -11.19 12.33 -30.59
C PRO A 347 -9.81 12.49 -29.93
N ASP A 348 -9.66 11.98 -28.70
CA ASP A 348 -8.42 11.97 -27.93
C ASP A 348 -7.52 10.74 -28.21
N GLY A 349 -7.94 9.85 -29.11
CA GLY A 349 -7.18 8.66 -29.55
C GLY A 349 -7.06 7.56 -28.51
N VAL A 350 -7.79 7.68 -27.39
CA VAL A 350 -7.79 6.72 -26.29
C VAL A 350 -8.60 5.50 -26.68
N TRP A 351 -9.84 5.69 -27.13
CA TRP A 351 -10.69 4.61 -27.60
C TRP A 351 -10.39 4.31 -29.06
N LYS A 352 -10.23 3.02 -29.34
CA LYS A 352 -9.91 2.51 -30.66
C LYS A 352 -11.04 1.63 -31.16
N PHE A 353 -11.40 1.82 -32.41
CA PHE A 353 -12.38 1.00 -33.12
C PHE A 353 -12.08 -0.49 -32.96
N GLY A 354 -13.11 -1.27 -32.61
CA GLY A 354 -13.02 -2.71 -32.42
C GLY A 354 -12.39 -3.16 -31.10
N MET A 355 -11.86 -2.24 -30.27
CA MET A 355 -11.47 -2.58 -28.90
C MET A 355 -12.69 -2.57 -27.98
N ARG A 356 -12.62 -3.35 -26.89
CA ARG A 356 -13.62 -3.32 -25.84
C ARG A 356 -13.33 -2.22 -24.83
N ARG A 357 -14.35 -1.71 -24.15
CA ARG A 357 -14.18 -0.91 -22.94
C ARG A 357 -15.08 -1.44 -21.84
N ASN A 358 -14.62 -1.34 -20.61
CA ASN A 358 -15.32 -1.84 -19.43
C ASN A 358 -15.84 -0.67 -18.61
N GLY A 359 -17.11 -0.72 -18.25
CA GLY A 359 -17.82 0.38 -17.62
C GLY A 359 -18.77 -0.06 -16.51
N LEU A 360 -19.12 0.91 -15.68
CA LEU A 360 -20.21 0.83 -14.72
C LEU A 360 -21.17 1.97 -15.05
N VAL A 361 -22.44 1.63 -15.23
CA VAL A 361 -23.52 2.62 -15.31
C VAL A 361 -24.38 2.52 -14.06
N MET A 362 -24.90 3.63 -13.57
CA MET A 362 -25.97 3.63 -12.58
C MET A 362 -27.27 4.06 -13.22
N LEU A 363 -28.26 3.18 -13.13
CA LEU A 363 -29.57 3.33 -13.73
C LEU A 363 -30.60 3.62 -12.62
N GLY A 364 -31.28 4.77 -12.74
CA GLY A 364 -32.49 5.09 -11.98
C GLY A 364 -33.74 4.86 -12.82
N TRP A 365 -34.91 5.15 -12.24
CA TRP A 365 -36.18 5.11 -12.97
C TRP A 365 -36.26 6.18 -14.07
N GLU A 366 -35.52 7.29 -13.94
CA GLU A 366 -35.41 8.33 -14.97
C GLU A 366 -34.48 7.97 -16.13
N GLY A 367 -33.66 6.92 -15.98
CA GLY A 367 -32.61 6.55 -16.94
C GLY A 367 -31.22 6.56 -16.31
N VAL A 368 -30.20 6.76 -17.14
CA VAL A 368 -28.79 6.76 -16.72
C VAL A 368 -28.48 8.02 -15.92
N VAL A 369 -27.95 7.87 -14.71
CA VAL A 369 -27.64 9.00 -13.81
C VAL A 369 -26.14 9.14 -13.49
N TYR A 370 -25.34 8.11 -13.79
CA TYR A 370 -23.91 8.09 -13.54
C TYR A 370 -23.22 7.06 -14.43
N GLU A 371 -22.03 7.36 -14.92
CA GLU A 371 -21.17 6.46 -15.67
C GLU A 371 -19.75 6.52 -15.14
N TYR A 372 -19.06 5.39 -15.20
CA TYR A 372 -17.63 5.27 -14.90
C TYR A 372 -17.01 4.22 -15.82
N TYR A 373 -15.83 4.51 -16.37
CA TYR A 373 -15.09 3.57 -17.20
C TYR A 373 -13.77 3.18 -16.53
N LYS A 374 -13.40 1.90 -16.65
CA LYS A 374 -12.20 1.30 -16.03
C LYS A 374 -10.93 1.97 -16.55
N ARG A 375 -10.01 2.32 -15.65
CA ARG A 375 -8.77 3.04 -16.03
C ARG A 375 -7.54 2.14 -16.02
N HIS A 376 -7.46 1.24 -15.05
CA HIS A 376 -6.34 0.32 -14.91
C HIS A 376 -6.73 -1.05 -15.44
N LEU A 377 -6.25 -1.37 -16.64
CA LEU A 377 -6.44 -2.67 -17.26
C LEU A 377 -5.45 -3.69 -16.70
N VAL A 378 -5.89 -4.94 -16.56
CA VAL A 378 -5.03 -6.06 -16.20
C VAL A 378 -3.98 -6.24 -17.30
N PRO A 379 -2.67 -6.13 -17.00
CA PRO A 379 -1.64 -6.29 -18.02
C PRO A 379 -1.72 -7.66 -18.67
N ILE A 380 -1.47 -7.71 -19.97
CA ILE A 380 -1.48 -8.92 -20.82
C ILE A 380 -2.88 -9.51 -21.02
N ALA A 381 -3.71 -9.61 -19.99
CA ALA A 381 -5.05 -10.19 -20.10
C ALA A 381 -6.05 -9.24 -20.79
N GLU A 382 -6.10 -7.97 -20.35
CA GLU A 382 -7.04 -6.98 -20.86
C GLU A 382 -6.38 -6.03 -21.88
N SER A 383 -5.09 -5.72 -21.71
CA SER A 383 -4.40 -4.67 -22.46
C SER A 383 -4.32 -4.86 -23.99
N PHE A 384 -4.58 -6.06 -24.51
CA PHE A 384 -4.60 -6.32 -25.96
C PHE A 384 -6.00 -6.25 -26.58
N SER A 385 -7.05 -6.35 -25.76
CA SER A 385 -8.45 -6.40 -26.24
C SER A 385 -9.32 -5.27 -25.69
N MET A 386 -8.83 -4.53 -24.68
CA MET A 386 -9.54 -3.45 -24.03
C MET A 386 -8.76 -2.13 -24.10
N THR A 387 -9.48 -1.02 -24.11
CA THR A 387 -8.92 0.33 -23.99
C THR A 387 -9.17 0.92 -22.59
N PRO A 388 -8.17 1.53 -21.93
CA PRO A 388 -8.35 2.19 -20.64
C PRO A 388 -9.09 3.52 -20.79
N ALA A 389 -9.82 3.94 -19.76
CA ALA A 389 -10.34 5.29 -19.66
C ALA A 389 -9.32 6.25 -19.02
N ASN A 390 -9.32 7.51 -19.46
CA ASN A 390 -8.54 8.59 -18.87
C ASN A 390 -9.36 9.48 -17.92
N GLU A 391 -10.67 9.32 -17.90
CA GLU A 391 -11.58 10.12 -17.09
C GLU A 391 -11.37 9.84 -15.60
N LYS A 392 -11.29 10.92 -14.81
CA LYS A 392 -11.20 10.79 -13.34
C LYS A 392 -12.57 10.37 -12.79
N PRO A 393 -12.61 9.65 -11.64
CA PRO A 393 -13.86 9.27 -11.05
C PRO A 393 -14.60 10.53 -10.59
N SER A 394 -15.90 10.58 -10.83
CA SER A 394 -16.78 11.65 -10.38
C SER A 394 -17.62 11.20 -9.18
N ILE A 395 -18.30 12.15 -8.54
CA ILE A 395 -19.22 11.89 -7.43
C ILE A 395 -20.65 12.10 -7.90
N PHE A 396 -21.51 11.14 -7.62
CA PHE A 396 -22.96 11.28 -7.74
C PHE A 396 -23.59 11.40 -6.35
N THR A 397 -24.35 12.46 -6.11
CA THR A 397 -25.03 12.67 -4.83
C THR A 397 -26.47 12.17 -4.89
N LEU A 398 -26.72 11.02 -4.28
CA LEU A 398 -28.05 10.44 -4.14
C LEU A 398 -28.85 11.17 -3.06
N GLN A 399 -30.04 11.69 -3.41
CA GLN A 399 -30.93 12.35 -2.46
C GLN A 399 -31.90 11.35 -1.82
N LEU A 400 -31.53 10.82 -0.64
CA LEU A 400 -32.32 9.80 0.04
C LEU A 400 -33.53 10.41 0.76
N ARG A 401 -34.73 10.06 0.29
CA ARG A 401 -36.00 10.42 0.94
C ARG A 401 -36.20 9.65 2.24
N HIS A 402 -37.04 10.19 3.12
CA HIS A 402 -37.41 9.52 4.36
C HIS A 402 -37.98 8.11 4.11
N PRO A 403 -37.61 7.11 4.93
CA PRO A 403 -38.27 5.82 4.92
C PRO A 403 -39.68 5.93 5.51
N ARG A 404 -40.56 4.96 5.21
CA ARG A 404 -41.96 4.95 5.66
C ARG A 404 -42.14 5.07 7.18
N THR A 405 -41.14 4.67 7.94
CA THR A 405 -41.14 4.70 9.42
C THR A 405 -40.85 6.08 10.01
N TYR A 406 -40.39 7.05 9.22
CA TYR A 406 -40.05 8.40 9.67
C TYR A 406 -40.93 9.44 8.97
N THR A 407 -41.27 10.52 9.67
CA THR A 407 -41.90 11.69 9.05
C THR A 407 -40.84 12.61 8.44
N ALA A 408 -41.18 13.34 7.37
CA ALA A 408 -40.21 14.14 6.62
C ALA A 408 -39.42 15.14 7.50
N PRO A 409 -40.05 15.88 8.44
CA PRO A 409 -39.33 16.80 9.32
C PRO A 409 -38.43 16.10 10.36
N LYS A 410 -38.74 14.85 10.74
CA LYS A 410 -37.91 14.07 11.67
C LYS A 410 -36.71 13.43 10.98
N TRP A 411 -36.80 13.21 9.67
CA TRP A 411 -35.73 12.60 8.88
C TRP A 411 -34.59 13.57 8.61
N ALA A 412 -34.91 14.74 8.05
CA ALA A 412 -33.94 15.77 7.71
C ALA A 412 -34.59 17.16 7.78
N PRO A 413 -33.82 18.22 8.05
CA PRO A 413 -34.34 19.58 8.07
C PRO A 413 -34.89 20.00 6.70
N ALA A 414 -35.75 21.02 6.71
CA ALA A 414 -36.25 21.70 5.51
C ALA A 414 -35.09 22.28 4.67
N PRO A 415 -35.26 22.50 3.35
CA PRO A 415 -36.52 22.45 2.59
C PRO A 415 -36.87 21.09 1.98
N ASN A 416 -35.87 20.26 1.66
CA ASN A 416 -36.10 19.06 0.83
C ASN A 416 -36.41 17.80 1.64
N HIS A 417 -36.11 17.80 2.94
CA HIS A 417 -36.27 16.63 3.80
C HIS A 417 -35.59 15.37 3.23
N THR A 418 -34.43 15.54 2.59
CA THR A 418 -33.60 14.46 2.06
C THR A 418 -32.26 14.41 2.78
N ARG A 419 -31.64 13.23 2.80
CA ARG A 419 -30.26 13.04 3.25
C ARG A 419 -29.38 12.74 2.03
N PRO A 420 -28.43 13.60 1.66
CA PRO A 420 -27.51 13.33 0.56
C PRO A 420 -26.55 12.18 0.90
N ILE A 421 -26.33 11.30 -0.06
CA ILE A 421 -25.37 10.19 0.00
C ILE A 421 -24.46 10.29 -1.22
N ASP A 422 -23.19 10.64 -1.00
CA ASP A 422 -22.21 10.75 -2.07
C ASP A 422 -21.70 9.37 -2.48
N LEU A 423 -21.82 9.04 -3.76
CA LEU A 423 -21.41 7.78 -4.35
C LEU A 423 -20.30 8.03 -5.38
N THR A 424 -19.39 7.07 -5.51
CA THR A 424 -18.43 7.02 -6.62
C THR A 424 -18.23 5.57 -7.06
N ALA A 425 -17.46 5.35 -8.12
CA ALA A 425 -17.15 4.02 -8.62
C ALA A 425 -15.68 3.83 -8.95
N SER A 426 -15.28 2.56 -8.97
CA SER A 426 -13.95 2.10 -9.37
C SER A 426 -14.07 0.62 -9.71
N ILE A 427 -13.39 0.13 -10.74
CA ILE A 427 -13.61 -1.24 -11.24
C ILE A 427 -12.36 -2.09 -10.97
N CYS A 428 -12.53 -3.19 -10.22
CA CYS A 428 -11.53 -4.24 -10.05
C CYS A 428 -10.10 -3.71 -9.80
N LEU A 429 -9.19 -3.86 -10.78
CA LEU A 429 -7.77 -3.49 -10.65
C LEU A 429 -7.52 -2.02 -10.34
N ASP A 430 -8.49 -1.13 -10.58
CA ASP A 430 -8.39 0.27 -10.17
C ASP A 430 -8.07 0.41 -8.67
N PHE A 431 -8.49 -0.54 -7.82
CA PHE A 431 -8.20 -0.48 -6.38
C PHE A 431 -6.75 -0.78 -6.01
N SER A 432 -5.94 -1.28 -6.96
CA SER A 432 -4.52 -1.57 -6.72
C SER A 432 -3.65 -0.32 -6.56
N THR A 433 -4.15 0.87 -6.91
CA THR A 433 -3.42 2.13 -6.79
C THR A 433 -4.06 3.08 -5.79
N SER A 434 -3.26 3.64 -4.89
CA SER A 434 -3.64 4.69 -3.94
C SER A 434 -4.10 5.98 -4.62
N ALA A 435 -3.69 6.20 -5.88
CA ALA A 435 -4.06 7.39 -6.65
C ALA A 435 -5.50 7.32 -7.22
N SER A 436 -6.18 6.18 -7.15
CA SER A 436 -7.49 5.99 -7.80
C SER A 436 -8.54 7.02 -7.43
N PHE A 437 -8.48 7.54 -6.20
CA PHE A 437 -9.45 8.51 -5.67
C PHE A 437 -8.86 9.89 -5.40
N ALA A 438 -7.59 10.14 -5.76
CA ALA A 438 -6.91 11.41 -5.48
C ALA A 438 -7.57 12.63 -6.16
N GLY A 439 -8.30 12.39 -7.25
CA GLY A 439 -9.00 13.43 -8.01
C GLY A 439 -10.37 13.84 -7.47
N LEU A 440 -10.90 13.15 -6.45
CA LEU A 440 -12.25 13.44 -5.95
C LEU A 440 -12.30 14.78 -5.19
N PRO A 441 -13.34 15.61 -5.40
CA PRO A 441 -13.47 16.90 -4.72
C PRO A 441 -13.81 16.76 -3.23
N SER A 442 -14.55 15.70 -2.87
CA SER A 442 -14.97 15.36 -1.52
C SER A 442 -14.83 13.86 -1.26
N ARG A 443 -15.01 13.45 0.00
CA ARG A 443 -15.05 12.05 0.39
C ARG A 443 -16.42 11.44 0.04
N PRO A 444 -16.50 10.35 -0.74
CA PRO A 444 -17.76 9.65 -0.96
C PRO A 444 -18.17 8.85 0.29
N ALA A 445 -19.47 8.67 0.49
CA ALA A 445 -19.99 7.78 1.54
C ALA A 445 -19.80 6.31 1.16
N LEU A 446 -19.99 5.98 -0.12
CA LEU A 446 -19.89 4.61 -0.64
C LEU A 446 -19.21 4.60 -2.02
N ILE A 447 -18.27 3.67 -2.19
CA ILE A 447 -17.59 3.35 -3.44
C ILE A 447 -18.23 2.06 -3.99
N LEU A 448 -18.76 2.13 -5.21
CA LEU A 448 -19.28 0.98 -5.95
C LEU A 448 -18.13 0.27 -6.66
N ALA A 449 -17.92 -0.99 -6.32
CA ALA A 449 -16.77 -1.76 -6.77
C ALA A 449 -17.20 -3.07 -7.45
N PRO A 450 -17.66 -3.01 -8.71
CA PRO A 450 -17.84 -4.22 -9.49
C PRO A 450 -16.47 -4.85 -9.75
N ALA A 451 -16.41 -6.18 -9.66
CA ALA A 451 -15.21 -6.95 -9.94
C ALA A 451 -15.56 -8.29 -10.58
N ARG A 452 -14.57 -8.88 -11.25
CA ARG A 452 -14.63 -10.25 -11.75
C ARG A 452 -13.24 -10.87 -11.70
N THR A 453 -12.94 -11.56 -10.60
CA THR A 453 -11.65 -12.24 -10.43
C THR A 453 -11.69 -13.68 -10.94
N TRP A 454 -10.54 -14.24 -11.31
CA TRP A 454 -10.48 -15.60 -11.89
C TRP A 454 -10.12 -16.69 -10.87
N HIS A 455 -9.84 -16.31 -9.62
CA HIS A 455 -9.41 -17.23 -8.57
C HIS A 455 -9.66 -16.64 -7.19
N THR A 456 -10.07 -17.45 -6.22
CA THR A 456 -10.43 -16.98 -4.87
C THR A 456 -9.30 -16.22 -4.17
N SER A 457 -8.03 -16.65 -4.31
CA SER A 457 -6.91 -15.91 -3.72
C SER A 457 -6.67 -14.55 -4.36
N VAL A 458 -7.02 -14.37 -5.64
CA VAL A 458 -7.01 -13.07 -6.32
C VAL A 458 -8.18 -12.22 -5.85
N GLY A 459 -9.38 -12.81 -5.74
CA GLY A 459 -10.55 -12.18 -5.12
C GLY A 459 -10.27 -11.63 -3.73
N LEU A 460 -9.62 -12.44 -2.88
CA LEU A 460 -9.20 -12.02 -1.53
C LEU A 460 -8.15 -10.89 -1.57
N ALA A 461 -7.14 -10.99 -2.44
CA ALA A 461 -6.13 -9.94 -2.59
C ALA A 461 -6.75 -8.60 -3.01
N MET A 462 -7.63 -8.65 -4.02
CA MET A 462 -8.33 -7.49 -4.55
C MET A 462 -9.31 -6.89 -3.55
N TRP A 463 -10.03 -7.73 -2.81
CA TRP A 463 -10.88 -7.30 -1.70
C TRP A 463 -10.09 -6.51 -0.65
N GLU A 464 -8.91 -6.99 -0.24
CA GLU A 464 -8.09 -6.30 0.75
C GLU A 464 -7.53 -4.97 0.21
N GLN A 465 -7.23 -4.89 -1.10
CA GLN A 465 -6.90 -3.62 -1.77
C GLN A 465 -8.08 -2.65 -1.75
N ALA A 466 -9.28 -3.13 -2.10
CA ALA A 466 -10.48 -2.30 -2.07
C ALA A 466 -10.77 -1.76 -0.67
N LYS A 467 -10.64 -2.61 0.35
CA LYS A 467 -10.72 -2.22 1.76
C LYS A 467 -9.65 -1.18 2.13
N ALA A 468 -8.41 -1.37 1.70
CA ALA A 468 -7.33 -0.42 1.98
C ALA A 468 -7.62 0.97 1.40
N ARG A 469 -8.10 1.04 0.15
CA ARG A 469 -8.48 2.32 -0.49
C ARG A 469 -9.72 2.96 0.18
N ALA A 470 -10.68 2.15 0.62
CA ALA A 470 -11.82 2.66 1.38
C ALA A 470 -11.38 3.29 2.71
N GLU A 471 -10.47 2.65 3.44
CA GLU A 471 -9.90 3.20 4.68
C GLU A 471 -9.05 4.46 4.45
N GLU A 472 -8.22 4.46 3.40
CA GLU A 472 -7.42 5.62 2.99
C GLU A 472 -8.27 6.84 2.66
N THR A 473 -9.39 6.64 1.95
CA THR A 473 -10.35 7.71 1.63
C THR A 473 -11.31 8.02 2.77
N GLY A 474 -11.36 7.16 3.80
CA GLY A 474 -12.33 7.23 4.89
C GLY A 474 -13.77 6.92 4.46
N SER A 475 -13.94 6.18 3.37
CA SER A 475 -15.23 5.82 2.75
C SER A 475 -15.60 4.37 3.09
N MET A 476 -16.72 3.90 2.57
CA MET A 476 -17.05 2.47 2.51
C MET A 476 -16.94 1.96 1.07
N VAL A 477 -16.76 0.66 0.88
CA VAL A 477 -16.77 0.01 -0.43
C VAL A 477 -17.77 -1.13 -0.46
N LEU A 478 -18.62 -1.16 -1.49
CA LEU A 478 -19.48 -2.28 -1.85
C LEU A 478 -18.79 -3.05 -2.96
N TRP A 479 -18.20 -4.19 -2.61
CA TRP A 479 -17.43 -5.02 -3.53
C TRP A 479 -18.25 -6.23 -3.96
N CYS A 480 -18.52 -6.31 -5.27
CA CYS A 480 -19.35 -7.34 -5.89
C CYS A 480 -18.54 -8.06 -6.96
N ASP A 481 -18.01 -9.23 -6.61
CA ASP A 481 -17.13 -10.03 -7.46
C ASP A 481 -17.90 -11.19 -8.10
N GLY A 482 -18.11 -11.09 -9.41
CA GLY A 482 -18.78 -12.11 -10.23
C GLY A 482 -17.84 -13.20 -10.75
N GLY A 483 -16.60 -13.21 -10.25
CA GLY A 483 -15.57 -14.16 -10.57
C GLY A 483 -15.84 -15.59 -10.09
N GLU A 484 -15.15 -16.57 -10.69
CA GLU A 484 -15.17 -17.94 -10.18
C GLU A 484 -14.47 -17.97 -8.81
N GLY A 485 -15.24 -18.31 -7.77
CA GLY A 485 -14.75 -18.21 -6.39
C GLY A 485 -14.44 -16.77 -5.95
N GLY A 486 -15.03 -15.77 -6.62
CA GLY A 486 -14.92 -14.35 -6.29
C GLY A 486 -15.42 -14.05 -4.89
N VAL A 487 -14.88 -13.00 -4.27
CA VAL A 487 -15.21 -12.62 -2.89
C VAL A 487 -16.07 -11.37 -2.92
N SER A 488 -17.21 -11.37 -2.23
CA SER A 488 -18.12 -10.22 -2.18
C SER A 488 -18.46 -9.80 -0.74
N GLY A 489 -18.64 -8.50 -0.53
CA GLY A 489 -18.98 -7.96 0.78
C GLY A 489 -18.95 -6.43 0.87
N ILE A 490 -18.89 -5.93 2.10
CA ILE A 490 -18.76 -4.51 2.41
C ILE A 490 -17.59 -4.26 3.37
N ALA A 491 -16.74 -3.28 3.03
CA ALA A 491 -15.63 -2.88 3.86
C ALA A 491 -15.54 -1.36 4.08
N GLY A 492 -14.79 -0.97 5.09
CA GLY A 492 -14.54 0.43 5.46
C GLY A 492 -15.40 0.89 6.64
N ARG A 493 -14.97 1.97 7.30
CA ARG A 493 -15.64 2.55 8.49
C ARG A 493 -15.95 1.51 9.58
N GLY A 494 -15.01 0.59 9.79
CA GLY A 494 -15.14 -0.47 10.78
C GLY A 494 -15.84 -1.74 10.31
N MET A 495 -16.44 -1.73 9.12
CA MET A 495 -16.96 -2.95 8.52
C MET A 495 -15.84 -3.72 7.82
N HIS A 496 -15.80 -5.02 8.09
CA HIS A 496 -14.88 -5.98 7.47
C HIS A 496 -15.62 -7.27 7.09
N ALA A 497 -16.89 -7.16 6.70
CA ALA A 497 -17.77 -8.30 6.56
C ALA A 497 -17.65 -8.92 5.16
N PHE A 498 -17.03 -10.09 5.09
CA PHE A 498 -17.27 -11.03 3.99
C PHE A 498 -18.73 -11.47 4.05
N ARG A 499 -19.44 -11.33 2.93
CA ARG A 499 -20.81 -11.84 2.81
C ARG A 499 -20.86 -13.13 2.05
N GLN A 500 -19.99 -13.28 1.05
CA GLN A 500 -20.06 -14.40 0.14
C GLN A 500 -18.73 -14.69 -0.54
N VAL A 501 -18.51 -15.97 -0.82
CA VAL A 501 -17.48 -16.45 -1.75
C VAL A 501 -18.19 -17.29 -2.82
N GLY A 502 -17.99 -16.95 -4.08
CA GLY A 502 -18.65 -17.59 -5.22
C GLY A 502 -20.06 -17.03 -5.51
N PRO A 503 -20.87 -17.77 -6.30
CA PRO A 503 -22.14 -17.28 -6.84
C PRO A 503 -23.26 -17.20 -5.80
N GLY A 504 -24.25 -16.34 -6.06
CA GLY A 504 -25.47 -16.13 -5.27
C GLY A 504 -25.58 -14.67 -4.81
N SER A 505 -26.77 -14.09 -4.86
CA SER A 505 -26.97 -12.70 -4.46
C SER A 505 -27.12 -12.52 -2.97
N TRP A 506 -26.84 -11.31 -2.49
CA TRP A 506 -27.03 -10.94 -1.09
C TRP A 506 -27.44 -9.48 -0.94
N THR A 507 -28.04 -9.17 0.21
CA THR A 507 -28.41 -7.80 0.61
C THR A 507 -27.88 -7.50 2.00
N GLN A 508 -27.59 -6.23 2.26
CA GLN A 508 -27.19 -5.74 3.57
C GLN A 508 -27.59 -4.29 3.76
N THR A 509 -28.07 -3.94 4.95
CA THR A 509 -28.21 -2.54 5.35
C THR A 509 -26.94 -2.07 6.05
N VAL A 510 -26.38 -0.95 5.60
CA VAL A 510 -25.23 -0.28 6.22
C VAL A 510 -25.66 1.01 6.89
N SER A 511 -24.87 1.46 7.86
CA SER A 511 -25.07 2.70 8.60
C SER A 511 -24.18 3.82 8.04
N ILE A 512 -24.79 4.82 7.40
CA ILE A 512 -24.05 6.01 6.96
C ILE A 512 -24.23 7.11 8.01
N PRO A 513 -23.17 7.68 8.60
CA PRO A 513 -23.30 8.75 9.59
C PRO A 513 -24.13 9.92 9.09
N TRP A 514 -24.95 10.51 9.97
CA TRP A 514 -25.76 11.68 9.69
C TRP A 514 -25.57 12.74 10.79
N PRO A 515 -25.18 13.99 10.45
CA PRO A 515 -24.80 14.45 9.12
C PRO A 515 -23.53 13.77 8.60
N PHE A 516 -23.46 13.53 7.29
CA PHE A 516 -22.29 12.92 6.68
C PHE A 516 -21.14 13.93 6.56
N ASP A 517 -19.98 13.59 7.11
CA ASP A 517 -18.78 14.39 6.96
C ASP A 517 -18.14 14.14 5.58
N SER A 518 -18.29 15.07 4.64
CA SER A 518 -17.72 14.92 3.29
C SER A 518 -16.24 15.31 3.21
N ARG A 519 -15.59 15.65 4.34
CA ARG A 519 -14.17 16.01 4.35
C ARG A 519 -13.30 14.83 3.98
N ARG A 520 -12.31 15.12 3.14
CA ARG A 520 -11.24 14.22 2.74
C ARG A 520 -10.33 13.91 3.93
N THR A 521 -9.83 12.68 3.99
CA THR A 521 -8.78 12.31 4.95
C THR A 521 -7.48 13.04 4.60
N VAL A 522 -6.53 13.07 5.53
CA VAL A 522 -5.23 13.71 5.31
C VAL A 522 -4.52 13.05 4.12
N PHE A 523 -4.55 11.72 4.03
CA PHE A 523 -3.94 11.00 2.91
C PHE A 523 -4.66 11.28 1.58
N SER A 524 -5.99 11.24 1.54
CA SER A 524 -6.71 11.52 0.28
C SER A 524 -6.55 12.97 -0.21
N LEU A 525 -6.27 13.90 0.71
CA LEU A 525 -6.02 15.31 0.39
C LEU A 525 -4.58 15.54 -0.07
N ALA A 526 -3.61 14.99 0.65
CA ALA A 526 -2.19 15.31 0.49
C ALA A 526 -1.45 14.32 -0.43
N GLY A 527 -1.96 13.10 -0.56
CA GLY A 527 -1.43 12.04 -1.39
C GLY A 527 -0.11 11.43 -0.92
N THR A 528 0.41 10.53 -1.75
CA THR A 528 1.64 9.75 -1.53
C THR A 528 2.87 10.64 -1.36
N SER A 529 2.97 11.75 -2.09
CA SER A 529 4.12 12.67 -2.03
C SER A 529 4.27 13.33 -0.66
N ALA A 530 3.17 13.79 -0.06
CA ALA A 530 3.19 14.36 1.28
C ALA A 530 3.51 13.31 2.35
N ALA A 531 2.95 12.10 2.24
CA ALA A 531 3.28 11.00 3.13
C ALA A 531 4.78 10.65 3.09
N LEU A 532 5.38 10.63 1.89
CA LEU A 532 6.82 10.46 1.72
C LEU A 532 7.62 11.62 2.35
N ALA A 533 7.18 12.86 2.17
CA ALA A 533 7.83 14.02 2.80
C ALA A 533 7.85 13.89 4.33
N VAL A 534 6.76 13.42 4.94
CA VAL A 534 6.71 13.14 6.39
C VAL A 534 7.71 12.04 6.78
N VAL A 535 7.73 10.93 6.05
CA VAL A 535 8.67 9.82 6.28
C VAL A 535 10.14 10.28 6.23
N TRP A 536 10.51 11.07 5.23
CA TRP A 536 11.87 11.62 5.13
C TRP A 536 12.15 12.69 6.19
N SER A 537 11.13 13.45 6.61
CA SER A 537 11.25 14.39 7.72
C SER A 537 11.54 13.69 9.03
N ILE A 538 10.93 12.53 9.31
CA ILE A 538 11.21 11.71 10.49
C ILE A 538 12.69 11.33 10.53
N MET A 539 13.26 10.91 9.39
CA MET A 539 14.69 10.66 9.29
C MET A 539 15.52 11.95 9.52
N GLY A 540 15.10 13.07 8.94
CA GLY A 540 15.74 14.38 9.09
C GLY A 540 15.80 14.90 10.53
N MET A 541 14.85 14.55 11.39
CA MET A 541 14.80 15.00 12.80
C MET A 541 16.08 14.70 13.58
N GLY A 542 16.82 13.65 13.23
CA GLY A 542 18.09 13.31 13.86
C GLY A 542 19.16 14.40 13.72
N TRP A 543 19.14 15.19 12.64
CA TRP A 543 20.05 16.34 12.46
C TRP A 543 19.67 17.49 13.37
N MET A 544 18.37 17.77 13.52
CA MET A 544 17.91 18.86 14.39
C MET A 544 18.20 18.56 15.86
N ALA A 545 17.94 17.33 16.32
CA ALA A 545 18.23 16.93 17.70
C ALA A 545 19.74 16.95 18.01
N GLY A 546 20.59 16.51 17.06
CA GLY A 546 22.05 16.62 17.17
C GLY A 546 22.53 18.08 17.22
N GLY A 547 21.91 18.96 16.42
CA GLY A 547 22.18 20.40 16.43
C GLY A 547 21.81 21.05 17.77
N VAL A 548 20.60 20.80 18.28
CA VAL A 548 20.11 21.36 19.54
C VAL A 548 20.94 20.89 20.73
N THR A 549 21.27 19.59 20.79
CA THR A 549 22.13 19.06 21.85
C THR A 549 23.54 19.64 21.79
N SER A 550 24.12 19.81 20.59
CA SER A 550 25.42 20.48 20.46
C SER A 550 25.37 21.96 20.89
N LEU A 551 24.26 22.66 20.61
CA LEU A 551 24.05 24.05 21.04
C LEU A 551 23.87 24.16 22.56
N LEU A 552 23.17 23.21 23.19
CA LEU A 552 23.01 23.16 24.65
C LEU A 552 24.33 22.80 25.35
N GLU A 553 25.07 21.82 24.84
CA GLU A 553 26.41 21.48 25.36
C GLU A 553 27.40 22.64 25.21
N ASP A 554 27.36 23.37 24.09
CA ASP A 554 28.21 24.56 23.90
C ASP A 554 27.79 25.73 24.81
N ARG A 555 26.48 25.85 25.13
CA ARG A 555 25.97 26.83 26.11
C ARG A 555 26.40 26.51 27.54
N GLU A 556 26.40 25.24 27.93
CA GLU A 556 26.88 24.79 29.25
C GLU A 556 28.40 24.90 29.40
N ARG A 557 29.16 24.73 28.31
CA ARG A 557 30.63 24.86 28.32
C ARG A 557 31.13 26.31 28.28
N GLY A 558 30.24 27.32 28.36
CA GLY A 558 30.62 28.73 28.45
C GLY A 558 31.40 29.27 27.24
N ALA A 559 31.47 28.52 26.13
CA ALA A 559 32.17 28.93 24.92
C ALA A 559 31.16 29.55 23.97
N GLY A 560 31.38 30.79 23.53
CA GLY A 560 30.47 31.55 22.66
C GLY A 560 30.05 30.79 21.39
N GLY A 561 28.97 30.02 21.48
CA GLY A 561 28.44 29.20 20.38
C GLY A 561 28.04 30.01 19.15
N LEU A 562 27.67 31.28 19.36
CA LEU A 562 27.43 32.24 18.28
C LEU A 562 28.67 32.52 17.43
N ALA A 563 29.87 32.55 18.00
CA ALA A 563 31.12 32.80 17.27
C ALA A 563 31.57 31.60 16.42
N ARG A 564 31.32 30.37 16.88
CA ARG A 564 31.61 29.15 16.10
C ARG A 564 30.58 28.89 15.02
N MET A 565 29.30 29.20 15.30
CA MET A 565 28.23 29.11 14.30
C MET A 565 28.41 30.16 13.20
N SER A 566 28.80 31.39 13.53
CA SER A 566 29.13 32.40 12.52
C SER A 566 30.33 32.00 11.67
N GLN A 567 31.39 31.41 12.24
CA GLN A 567 32.52 30.85 11.48
C GLN A 567 32.12 29.69 10.57
N ARG A 568 31.22 28.78 11.01
CA ARG A 568 30.74 27.68 10.16
C ARG A 568 29.86 28.16 9.01
N ILE A 569 29.00 29.16 9.26
CA ILE A 569 28.18 29.78 8.21
C ILE A 569 29.06 30.53 7.21
N GLN A 570 30.02 31.34 7.68
CA GLN A 570 30.98 32.02 6.81
C GLN A 570 31.83 31.02 6.00
N GLY A 571 32.25 29.90 6.61
CA GLY A 571 32.98 28.84 5.92
C GLY A 571 32.14 28.05 4.90
N ALA A 572 30.84 27.91 5.12
CA ALA A 572 29.91 27.29 4.17
C ALA A 572 29.61 28.22 2.99
N VAL A 573 29.32 29.51 3.28
CA VAL A 573 29.11 30.54 2.26
C VAL A 573 30.37 30.72 1.41
N GLY A 574 31.56 30.74 2.02
CA GLY A 574 32.83 30.81 1.30
C GLY A 574 33.16 29.57 0.46
N ARG A 575 32.60 28.39 0.78
CA ARG A 575 32.71 27.18 -0.08
C ARG A 575 31.75 27.22 -1.26
N ILE A 576 30.53 27.71 -1.05
CA ILE A 576 29.55 27.91 -2.14
C ILE A 576 30.05 28.97 -3.11
N TRP A 577 30.60 30.08 -2.60
CA TRP A 577 31.16 31.14 -3.44
C TRP A 577 32.37 30.66 -4.26
N ARG A 578 33.26 29.85 -3.67
CA ARG A 578 34.38 29.22 -4.38
C ARG A 578 33.95 28.19 -5.43
N MET A 579 32.89 27.41 -5.18
CA MET A 579 32.34 26.50 -6.20
C MET A 579 31.77 27.29 -7.39
N ARG A 580 31.04 28.38 -7.12
CA ARG A 580 30.45 29.24 -8.16
C ARG A 580 31.50 29.99 -9.00
N LEU A 581 32.61 30.40 -8.38
CA LEU A 581 33.75 30.99 -9.09
C LEU A 581 34.49 29.96 -9.96
N ARG A 582 34.57 28.70 -9.51
CA ARG A 582 35.21 27.62 -10.27
C ARG A 582 34.39 27.21 -11.49
N GLU A 583 33.06 27.27 -11.39
CA GLU A 583 32.14 27.11 -12.52
C GLU A 583 32.33 28.22 -13.58
N ARG A 584 32.40 29.49 -13.17
CA ARG A 584 32.65 30.60 -14.09
C ARG A 584 34.04 30.58 -14.74
N SER A 585 35.05 30.10 -14.03
CA SER A 585 36.40 29.96 -14.58
C SER A 585 36.50 28.81 -15.60
N GLY A 586 35.63 27.80 -15.51
CA GLY A 586 35.53 26.72 -16.50
C GLY A 586 34.84 27.15 -17.79
N GLU A 587 33.83 28.03 -17.71
CA GLU A 587 33.15 28.58 -18.90
C GLU A 587 34.05 29.52 -19.73
N GLN A 588 34.95 30.28 -19.10
CA GLN A 588 35.89 31.13 -19.84
C GLN A 588 36.98 30.35 -20.59
N GLN A 589 37.27 29.12 -20.17
CA GLN A 589 38.31 28.29 -20.79
C GLN A 589 37.81 27.51 -22.02
N LEU A 590 36.49 27.38 -22.19
CA LEU A 590 35.86 26.76 -23.36
C LEU A 590 35.57 27.73 -24.52
N LEU A 591 35.72 29.05 -24.31
CA LEU A 591 35.47 30.07 -25.34
C LEU A 591 36.73 30.56 -26.06
N ILE A 592 37.92 30.07 -25.70
CA ILE A 592 39.21 30.49 -26.30
C ILE A 592 39.76 29.44 -27.28
N ASP A 593 39.18 28.23 -27.36
CA ASP A 593 39.74 27.10 -28.13
C ASP A 593 39.11 26.86 -29.51
N HIS A 594 38.39 27.84 -30.07
CA HIS A 594 37.86 27.78 -31.44
C HIS A 594 38.07 29.11 -32.19
N SER A 595 39.32 29.42 -32.47
CA SER A 595 39.69 30.31 -33.57
C SER A 595 41.09 29.94 -34.05
N ASP A 596 41.19 28.91 -34.86
CA ASP A 596 42.23 28.67 -35.87
C ASP A 596 41.91 27.33 -36.55
N ASP A 597 41.06 27.39 -37.57
CA ASP A 597 41.11 26.64 -38.84
C ASP A 597 39.97 27.08 -39.77
#